data_AF-A0A2K0TSU7-F1
#
_entry.id   AF-A0A2K0TSU7-F1
#
_cell.length_a   1.000
_cell.length_b   1.000
_cell.length_c   1.000
_cell.angle_alpha   90.00
_cell.angle_beta   90.00
_cell.angle_gamma   90.00
#
_symmetry.space_group_name_H-M   'P 1'
#
loop_
_entity.id
_entity.type
_entity.pdbx_description
1 polymer ?
#
loop_
_entity_poly.entity_id
_entity_poly.type
_entity_poly.pdbx_seq_one_letter_code
_entity_poly.pdbx_strand_id
1 'polypeptide(L)'
;MADYLDKDKWQYVGKITKVNKEAIEQSIEAGYIPVLTSMAESEDGQLLNVNADVAAAELARALEPLKIVYLSEKGGLFNGEGDKISHINLDEEFDHLMAQPWCRYGTRLKIKEIKELLDTLPRTSSVAIIHPSDLQKELFTDSGAGTLIQRGDKIQKATSVSDFKDLDKIKAALIRDREGLDAEATVDRFIDLLRENPFTAYYDDALQCIAIVIPAGNNRPLATLATLAITKSGWLTNVAENVFTAIKKDHPSLAWTVNEHDENLTWFFEKSDGSFHHNGSVLFYYGCDLRSEALAPVYDDFVSNGRAMLGDSNLEARLRRAAQTANQALRDSQVQA
;
A
#
# COMPACT_ATOMS: atom_id res chain seq x y z
N MET A 1 21.10 21.79 20.66
CA MET A 1 22.25 21.53 21.55
C MET A 1 22.97 20.27 21.11
N ALA A 2 24.29 20.25 21.26
CA ALA A 2 25.11 19.08 20.98
C ALA A 2 26.32 18.99 21.93
N ASP A 3 26.75 17.78 22.22
CA ASP A 3 28.03 17.52 22.88
C ASP A 3 29.10 17.21 21.84
N TYR A 4 30.36 17.22 22.24
CA TYR A 4 31.44 16.70 21.39
C TYR A 4 31.21 15.21 21.10
N LEU A 5 31.23 14.83 19.82
CA LEU A 5 31.09 13.43 19.42
C LEU A 5 32.31 12.60 19.89
N ASP A 6 33.50 13.13 19.61
CA ASP A 6 34.79 12.68 20.13
C ASP A 6 35.77 13.84 19.92
N LYS A 7 36.07 14.56 21.00
CA LYS A 7 36.83 15.81 20.93
C LYS A 7 38.27 15.60 20.49
N ASP A 8 38.89 14.50 20.92
CA ASP A 8 40.29 14.21 20.61
C ASP A 8 40.46 13.80 19.15
N LYS A 9 39.48 13.06 18.62
CA LYS A 9 39.52 12.56 17.24
C LYS A 9 39.02 13.57 16.21
N TRP A 10 37.90 14.22 16.49
CA TRP A 10 37.17 15.03 15.50
C TRP A 10 37.12 16.52 15.84
N GLN A 11 37.65 16.93 16.99
CA GLN A 11 37.63 18.32 17.45
C GLN A 11 36.20 18.88 17.47
N TYR A 12 35.86 19.84 16.62
CA TYR A 12 34.59 20.57 16.63
C TYR A 12 33.47 19.83 15.88
N VAL A 13 33.30 18.54 16.14
CA VAL A 13 32.19 17.73 15.60
C VAL A 13 31.26 17.33 16.73
N GLY A 14 29.97 17.60 16.52
CA GLY A 14 28.93 17.45 17.53
C GLY A 14 28.09 16.19 17.38
N LYS A 15 27.59 15.70 18.52
CA LYS A 15 26.49 14.76 18.65
C LYS A 15 25.28 15.51 19.20
N ILE A 16 24.21 15.61 18.42
CA ILE A 16 22.99 16.31 18.84
C ILE A 16 22.41 15.63 20.08
N THR A 17 22.08 16.44 21.09
CA THR A 17 21.46 16.00 22.35
C THR A 17 20.03 16.51 22.50
N LYS A 18 19.71 17.67 21.89
CA LYS A 18 18.38 18.28 21.95
C LYS A 18 18.12 19.18 20.76
N VAL A 19 16.91 19.11 20.21
CA VAL A 19 16.38 20.05 19.21
C VAL A 19 15.51 21.09 19.92
N ASN A 20 15.76 22.38 19.67
CA ASN A 20 14.83 23.44 20.08
C ASN A 20 13.90 23.76 18.92
N LYS A 21 12.60 23.51 19.10
CA LYS A 21 11.58 23.67 18.06
C LYS A 21 10.99 25.07 17.99
N GLU A 22 11.10 25.85 19.06
CA GLU A 22 10.38 27.10 19.24
C GLU A 22 10.61 28.08 18.09
N ALA A 23 11.88 28.29 17.68
CA ALA A 23 12.21 29.19 16.57
C ALA A 23 11.68 28.69 15.21
N ILE A 24 11.58 27.37 15.04
CA ILE A 24 11.06 26.74 13.81
C ILE A 24 9.55 26.92 13.75
N GLU A 25 8.87 26.60 14.85
CA GLU A 25 7.41 26.73 14.99
C GLU A 25 6.97 28.19 14.82
N GLN A 26 7.63 29.14 15.48
CA GLN A 26 7.35 30.59 15.33
C GLN A 26 7.54 31.10 13.89
N SER A 27 8.57 30.62 13.19
CA SER A 27 8.82 30.98 11.79
C SER A 27 7.67 30.49 10.89
N ILE A 28 7.23 29.25 11.10
CA ILE A 28 6.11 28.64 10.36
C ILE A 28 4.80 29.37 10.66
N GLU A 29 4.52 29.66 11.93
CA GLU A 29 3.32 30.43 12.35
C GLU A 29 3.26 31.82 11.72
N ALA A 30 4.42 32.44 11.53
CA ALA A 30 4.55 33.73 10.85
C ALA A 30 4.47 33.64 9.31
N GLY A 31 4.31 32.43 8.75
CA GLY A 31 4.19 32.20 7.30
C GLY A 31 5.53 32.17 6.55
N TYR A 32 6.65 32.01 7.27
CA TYR A 32 7.98 31.90 6.66
C TYR A 32 8.45 30.44 6.58
N ILE A 33 9.28 30.14 5.58
CA ILE A 33 9.94 28.84 5.45
C ILE A 33 11.26 28.89 6.26
N PRO A 34 11.41 28.10 7.33
CA PRO A 34 12.65 28.07 8.09
C PRO A 34 13.76 27.39 7.28
N VAL A 35 14.87 28.10 7.07
CA VAL A 35 16.08 27.56 6.43
C VAL A 35 17.15 27.39 7.50
N LEU A 36 17.55 26.14 7.74
CA LEU A 36 18.45 25.77 8.83
C LEU A 36 19.81 25.32 8.28
N THR A 37 20.88 25.72 8.97
CA THR A 37 22.22 25.16 8.75
C THR A 37 22.44 23.94 9.64
N SER A 38 23.19 22.92 9.18
CA SER A 38 23.55 21.74 9.97
C SER A 38 24.68 22.01 10.97
N MET A 39 24.45 22.98 11.86
CA MET A 39 25.34 23.33 12.96
C MET A 39 24.60 23.16 14.28
N ALA A 40 25.34 22.80 15.32
CA ALA A 40 24.82 22.76 16.67
C ALA A 40 25.70 23.59 17.60
N GLU A 41 25.16 23.89 18.77
CA GLU A 41 25.82 24.65 19.82
C GLU A 41 25.90 23.77 21.07
N SER A 42 27.05 23.76 21.72
CA SER A 42 27.24 23.15 23.04
C SER A 42 26.69 24.04 24.16
N GLU A 43 26.65 23.52 25.38
CA GLU A 43 26.12 24.25 26.54
C GLU A 43 26.93 25.53 26.87
N ASP A 44 28.22 25.55 26.55
CA ASP A 44 29.12 26.70 26.71
C ASP A 44 29.16 27.65 25.49
N GLY A 45 28.29 27.42 24.49
CA GLY A 45 28.15 28.30 23.32
C GLY A 45 29.12 28.02 22.17
N GLN A 46 29.88 26.92 22.23
CA GLN A 46 30.78 26.52 21.14
C GLN A 46 29.98 25.94 19.97
N LEU A 47 30.23 26.45 18.77
CA LEU A 47 29.68 25.90 17.54
C LEU A 47 30.36 24.58 17.17
N LEU A 48 29.56 23.57 16.86
CA LEU A 48 29.97 22.24 16.47
C LEU A 48 29.37 21.89 15.11
N ASN A 49 30.19 21.35 14.22
CA ASN A 49 29.74 20.82 12.95
C ASN A 49 28.96 19.52 13.17
N VAL A 50 27.84 19.35 12.47
CA VAL A 50 27.03 18.13 12.54
C VAL A 50 26.74 17.63 11.13
N ASN A 51 26.74 16.31 10.96
CA ASN A 51 26.31 15.69 9.71
C ASN A 51 24.85 16.09 9.38
N ALA A 52 24.61 16.50 8.13
CA ALA A 52 23.30 16.99 7.70
C ALA A 52 22.19 15.92 7.78
N ASP A 53 22.49 14.67 7.44
CA ASP A 53 21.51 13.58 7.51
C ASP A 53 21.12 13.29 8.96
N VAL A 54 22.08 13.34 9.88
CA VAL A 54 21.86 13.22 11.33
C VAL A 54 21.02 14.39 11.86
N ALA A 55 21.36 15.63 11.45
CA ALA A 55 20.58 16.80 11.86
C ALA A 55 19.14 16.75 11.35
N ALA A 56 18.93 16.33 10.10
CA ALA A 56 17.61 16.14 9.53
C ALA A 56 16.82 15.04 10.25
N ALA A 57 17.46 13.93 10.60
CA ALA A 57 16.82 12.84 11.35
C ALA A 57 16.39 13.29 12.75
N GLU A 58 17.25 13.98 13.50
CA GLU A 58 16.91 14.51 14.82
C GLU A 58 15.79 15.56 14.75
N LEU A 59 15.79 16.39 13.72
CA LEU A 59 14.71 17.34 13.48
C LEU A 59 13.40 16.61 13.18
N ALA A 60 13.44 15.56 12.35
CA ALA A 60 12.27 14.74 12.05
C ALA A 60 11.72 14.05 13.29
N ARG A 61 12.58 13.50 14.17
CA ARG A 61 12.14 12.93 15.47
C ARG A 61 11.47 13.96 16.37
N ALA A 62 11.89 15.22 16.31
CA ALA A 62 11.33 16.28 17.15
C ALA A 62 10.00 16.85 16.60
N LEU A 63 9.88 16.95 15.27
CA LEU A 63 8.73 17.55 14.58
C LEU A 63 7.66 16.54 14.14
N GLU A 64 8.00 15.26 14.03
CA GLU A 64 7.13 14.18 13.53
C GLU A 64 6.42 14.51 12.20
N PRO A 65 7.17 14.89 11.14
CA PRO A 65 6.56 15.31 9.88
C PRO A 65 5.92 14.13 9.13
N LEU A 66 4.93 14.43 8.30
CA LEU A 66 4.34 13.44 7.38
C LEU A 66 5.33 12.96 6.31
N LYS A 67 6.25 13.83 5.87
CA LYS A 67 7.19 13.52 4.80
C LYS A 67 8.56 14.12 5.08
N ILE A 68 9.59 13.31 4.88
CA ILE A 68 11.00 13.68 5.02
C ILE A 68 11.63 13.47 3.65
N VAL A 69 12.20 14.53 3.06
CA VAL A 69 12.70 14.47 1.68
C VAL A 69 14.22 14.66 1.67
N TYR A 70 14.95 13.63 1.27
CA TYR A 70 16.38 13.68 0.98
C TYR A 70 16.60 13.97 -0.50
N LEU A 71 17.27 15.09 -0.79
CA LEU A 71 17.65 15.47 -2.15
C LEU A 71 19.01 14.88 -2.51
N SER A 72 19.09 14.22 -3.66
CA SER A 72 20.28 13.49 -4.13
C SER A 72 20.40 13.59 -5.64
N GLU A 73 21.62 13.79 -6.15
CA GLU A 73 21.90 13.80 -7.59
C GLU A 73 21.52 12.49 -8.30
N LYS A 74 21.56 11.36 -7.57
CA LYS A 74 21.17 10.06 -8.13
C LYS A 74 19.65 9.89 -8.24
N GLY A 75 18.88 10.67 -7.50
CA GLY A 75 17.43 10.65 -7.56
C GLY A 75 16.72 9.40 -7.04
N GLY A 76 17.39 8.55 -6.27
CA GLY A 76 16.79 7.35 -5.67
C GLY A 76 17.81 6.30 -5.25
N LEU A 77 17.29 5.15 -4.84
CA LEU A 77 18.02 3.90 -4.62
C LEU A 77 17.80 2.97 -5.81
N PHE A 78 18.76 2.09 -6.05
CA PHE A 78 18.79 1.20 -7.20
C PHE A 78 19.02 -0.23 -6.75
N ASN A 79 18.36 -1.18 -7.42
CA ASN A 79 18.49 -2.61 -7.16
C ASN A 79 19.78 -3.19 -7.80
N GLY A 80 19.96 -4.51 -7.70
CA GLY A 80 21.13 -5.19 -8.28
C GLY A 80 21.17 -5.22 -9.81
N GLU A 81 20.04 -4.99 -10.47
CA GLU A 81 19.88 -4.97 -11.93
C GLU A 81 20.13 -3.56 -12.50
N GLY A 82 20.22 -2.55 -11.63
CA GLY A 82 20.40 -1.16 -12.02
C GLY A 82 19.09 -0.39 -12.15
N ASP A 83 17.95 -1.02 -11.87
CA ASP A 83 16.65 -0.36 -11.88
C ASP A 83 16.42 0.43 -10.60
N LYS A 84 15.74 1.57 -10.75
CA LYS A 84 15.37 2.42 -9.61
C LYS A 84 14.28 1.73 -8.80
N ILE A 85 14.50 1.65 -7.49
CA ILE A 85 13.51 1.15 -6.54
C ILE A 85 12.52 2.30 -6.30
N SER A 86 11.27 2.15 -6.72
CA SER A 86 10.23 3.16 -6.53
C SER A 86 9.77 3.22 -5.07
N HIS A 87 9.56 2.06 -4.44
CA HIS A 87 9.02 1.97 -3.08
C HIS A 87 9.74 0.91 -2.24
N ILE A 88 9.80 1.12 -0.91
CA ILE A 88 10.24 0.14 0.08
C ILE A 88 9.28 0.17 1.27
N ASN A 89 8.63 -0.96 1.55
CA ASN A 89 7.87 -1.22 2.77
C ASN A 89 8.79 -1.91 3.80
N LEU A 90 9.24 -1.17 4.81
CA LEU A 90 10.25 -1.66 5.74
C LEU A 90 9.77 -2.81 6.63
N ASP A 91 8.50 -2.84 7.04
CA ASP A 91 8.01 -3.91 7.91
C ASP A 91 7.99 -5.28 7.18
N GLU A 92 7.89 -5.28 5.85
CA GLU A 92 7.89 -6.50 5.01
C GLU A 92 9.26 -6.80 4.36
N GLU A 93 9.90 -5.79 3.79
CA GLU A 93 11.01 -5.98 2.86
C GLU A 93 12.39 -5.80 3.50
N PHE A 94 12.48 -5.20 4.70
CA PHE A 94 13.76 -4.81 5.28
C PHE A 94 14.74 -5.97 5.39
N ASP A 95 14.35 -7.08 6.03
CA ASP A 95 15.23 -8.23 6.24
C ASP A 95 15.69 -8.85 4.91
N HIS A 96 14.76 -8.92 3.93
CA HIS A 96 15.06 -9.44 2.61
C HIS A 96 16.10 -8.56 1.89
N LEU A 97 15.88 -7.25 1.86
CA LEU A 97 16.79 -6.27 1.25
C LEU A 97 18.17 -6.29 1.92
N MET A 98 18.20 -6.37 3.26
CA MET A 98 19.44 -6.45 4.03
C MET A 98 20.24 -7.73 3.75
N ALA A 99 19.57 -8.84 3.39
CA ALA A 99 20.23 -10.09 3.00
C ALA A 99 20.77 -10.08 1.55
N GLN A 100 20.37 -9.13 0.70
CA GLN A 100 20.76 -9.15 -0.70
C GLN A 100 22.25 -8.87 -0.92
N PRO A 101 22.94 -9.61 -1.81
CA PRO A 101 24.34 -9.36 -2.15
C PRO A 101 24.57 -7.99 -2.80
N TRP A 102 23.58 -7.50 -3.56
CA TRP A 102 23.67 -6.22 -4.26
C TRP A 102 23.46 -5.01 -3.33
N CYS A 103 22.89 -5.20 -2.14
CA CYS A 103 22.68 -4.14 -1.16
C CYS A 103 24.04 -3.76 -0.50
N ARG A 104 24.85 -3.01 -1.25
CA ARG A 104 26.20 -2.58 -0.87
C ARG A 104 26.18 -1.68 0.37
N TYR A 105 27.35 -1.48 0.97
CA TYR A 105 27.55 -0.74 2.22
C TYR A 105 26.77 0.59 2.30
N GLY A 106 26.84 1.44 1.26
CA GLY A 106 26.15 2.73 1.24
C GLY A 106 24.62 2.62 1.22
N THR A 107 24.06 1.79 0.33
CA THR A 107 22.60 1.55 0.27
C THR A 107 22.09 0.90 1.54
N ARG A 108 22.85 -0.08 2.07
CA ARG A 108 22.55 -0.77 3.33
C ARG A 108 22.48 0.21 4.50
N LEU A 109 23.48 1.09 4.62
CA LEU A 109 23.52 2.10 5.68
C LEU A 109 22.31 3.04 5.61
N LYS A 110 21.99 3.57 4.42
CA LYS A 110 20.84 4.46 4.24
C LYS A 110 19.51 3.81 4.61
N ILE A 111 19.24 2.59 4.14
CA ILE A 111 17.98 1.90 4.47
C ILE A 111 17.91 1.65 5.98
N LYS A 112 19.03 1.30 6.62
CA LYS A 112 19.09 1.09 8.07
C LYS A 112 18.81 2.37 8.87
N GLU A 113 19.47 3.47 8.53
CA GLU A 113 19.26 4.77 9.19
C GLU A 113 17.82 5.27 9.03
N ILE A 114 17.25 5.10 7.83
CA ILE A 114 15.86 5.45 7.55
C ILE A 114 14.89 4.56 8.34
N LYS A 115 15.19 3.26 8.47
CA LYS A 115 14.40 2.39 9.34
C LYS A 115 14.46 2.84 10.80
N GLU A 116 15.65 3.08 11.34
CA GLU A 116 15.82 3.55 12.72
C GLU A 116 15.14 4.91 12.97
N LEU A 117 15.03 5.76 11.94
CA LEU A 117 14.26 7.00 12.00
C LEU A 117 12.75 6.71 12.03
N LEU A 118 12.25 6.02 11.01
CA LEU A 118 10.83 5.74 10.84
C LEU A 118 10.24 4.89 11.98
N ASP A 119 11.01 3.99 12.59
CA ASP A 119 10.58 3.19 13.75
C ASP A 119 10.17 4.07 14.96
N THR A 120 10.64 5.32 15.03
CA THR A 120 10.26 6.28 16.08
C THR A 120 9.17 7.26 15.68
N LEU A 121 8.79 7.27 14.41
CA LEU A 121 7.80 8.21 13.87
C LEU A 121 6.43 7.53 13.74
N PRO A 122 5.34 8.33 13.64
CA PRO A 122 4.03 7.80 13.27
C PRO A 122 4.09 6.99 11.97
N ARG A 123 3.23 5.97 11.84
CA ARG A 123 3.15 5.13 10.61
C ARG A 123 2.81 5.94 9.35
N THR A 124 2.18 7.10 9.52
CA THR A 124 1.87 8.04 8.43
C THR A 124 3.09 8.76 7.88
N SER A 125 4.23 8.74 8.59
CA SER A 125 5.47 9.36 8.14
C SER A 125 6.16 8.50 7.08
N SER A 126 6.72 9.18 6.08
CA SER A 126 7.50 8.56 5.00
C SER A 126 8.80 9.33 4.73
N VAL A 127 9.77 8.64 4.14
CA VAL A 127 11.01 9.21 3.65
C VAL A 127 11.07 9.08 2.13
N ALA A 128 11.34 10.16 1.41
CA ALA A 128 11.56 10.13 -0.04
C ALA A 128 13.01 10.52 -0.37
N ILE A 129 13.67 9.73 -1.23
CA ILE A 129 14.99 10.06 -1.78
C ILE A 129 14.82 10.38 -3.26
N ILE A 130 15.00 11.65 -3.64
CA ILE A 130 14.66 12.16 -4.97
C ILE A 130 15.71 13.10 -5.54
N HIS A 131 15.61 13.37 -6.84
CA HIS A 131 16.40 14.41 -7.49
C HIS A 131 15.73 15.78 -7.25
N PRO A 132 16.48 16.88 -7.06
CA PRO A 132 15.90 18.21 -6.85
C PRO A 132 14.87 18.63 -7.93
N SER A 133 15.10 18.24 -9.19
CA SER A 133 14.17 18.57 -10.29
C SER A 133 12.81 17.88 -10.19
N ASP A 134 12.70 16.82 -9.40
CA ASP A 134 11.48 16.02 -9.27
C ASP A 134 10.73 16.27 -7.96
N LEU A 135 11.15 17.27 -7.16
CA LEU A 135 10.49 17.61 -5.89
C LEU A 135 8.98 17.85 -6.03
N GLN A 136 8.57 18.54 -7.08
CA GLN A 136 7.14 18.80 -7.32
C GLN A 136 6.37 17.52 -7.62
N LYS A 137 6.93 16.61 -8.42
CA LYS A 137 6.28 15.31 -8.70
C LYS A 137 6.15 14.49 -7.42
N GLU A 138 7.21 14.44 -6.61
CA GLU A 138 7.18 13.69 -5.35
C GLU A 138 6.16 14.23 -4.34
N LEU A 139 5.90 15.54 -4.32
CA LEU A 139 4.96 16.15 -3.39
C LEU A 139 3.51 16.09 -3.87
N PHE A 140 3.26 15.97 -5.17
CA PHE A 140 1.92 16.14 -5.75
C PHE A 140 1.44 14.98 -6.64
N THR A 141 2.22 13.90 -6.79
CA THR A 141 1.84 12.73 -7.58
C THR A 141 2.04 11.44 -6.80
N ASP A 142 1.11 10.49 -6.96
CA ASP A 142 1.13 9.20 -6.26
C ASP A 142 2.23 8.27 -6.80
N SER A 143 2.58 8.41 -8.08
CA SER A 143 3.65 7.63 -8.73
C SER A 143 5.05 8.00 -8.24
N GLY A 144 5.20 9.14 -7.55
CA GLY A 144 6.48 9.63 -7.04
C GLY A 144 7.52 9.82 -8.14
N ALA A 145 8.76 10.13 -7.76
CA ALA A 145 9.84 10.27 -8.74
C ALA A 145 11.18 9.65 -8.32
N GLY A 146 11.32 9.29 -7.06
CA GLY A 146 12.51 8.62 -6.54
C GLY A 146 12.16 7.34 -5.79
N THR A 147 12.81 7.14 -4.65
CA THR A 147 12.51 6.01 -3.76
C THR A 147 11.74 6.50 -2.56
N LEU A 148 10.49 6.06 -2.43
CA LEU A 148 9.67 6.26 -1.25
C LEU A 148 9.88 5.10 -0.27
N ILE A 149 10.24 5.42 0.96
CA ILE A 149 10.49 4.46 2.04
C ILE A 149 9.53 4.78 3.16
N GLN A 150 8.79 3.78 3.60
CA GLN A 150 7.85 3.89 4.70
C GLN A 150 7.90 2.62 5.52
N ARG A 151 7.36 2.68 6.74
CA ARG A 151 7.15 1.45 7.51
C ARG A 151 6.21 0.50 6.78
N GLY A 152 5.24 1.07 6.07
CA GLY A 152 4.14 0.36 5.43
C GLY A 152 3.23 -0.29 6.46
N ASP A 153 2.13 -0.84 5.99
CA ASP A 153 1.31 -1.73 6.81
C ASP A 153 1.71 -3.17 6.54
N LYS A 154 1.79 -3.95 7.61
CA LYS A 154 2.04 -5.38 7.50
C LYS A 154 0.81 -6.02 6.89
N ILE A 155 0.99 -6.66 5.73
CA ILE A 155 -0.08 -7.45 5.13
C ILE A 155 -0.26 -8.72 5.95
N GLN A 156 -1.43 -8.83 6.57
CA GLN A 156 -1.90 -10.03 7.25
C GLN A 156 -2.44 -11.01 6.21
N LYS A 157 -2.21 -12.29 6.46
CA LYS A 157 -2.71 -13.40 5.64
C LYS A 157 -3.61 -14.29 6.50
N ALA A 158 -4.79 -14.60 6.00
CA ALA A 158 -5.73 -15.53 6.62
C ALA A 158 -6.16 -16.59 5.61
N THR A 159 -6.17 -17.85 6.02
CA THR A 159 -6.60 -19.01 5.21
C THR A 159 -7.84 -19.69 5.77
N SER A 160 -8.26 -19.28 6.97
CA SER A 160 -9.49 -19.71 7.62
C SER A 160 -10.22 -18.51 8.22
N VAL A 161 -11.54 -18.60 8.37
CA VAL A 161 -12.33 -17.53 9.00
C VAL A 161 -11.94 -17.33 10.47
N SER A 162 -11.44 -18.37 11.15
CA SER A 162 -10.91 -18.27 12.51
C SER A 162 -9.59 -17.52 12.63
N ASP A 163 -8.87 -17.28 11.52
CA ASP A 163 -7.61 -16.53 11.53
C ASP A 163 -7.88 -15.00 11.66
N PHE A 164 -9.10 -14.55 11.40
CA PHE A 164 -9.48 -13.15 11.56
C PHE A 164 -9.57 -12.78 13.05
N LYS A 165 -8.74 -11.81 13.47
CA LYS A 165 -8.75 -11.31 14.86
C LYS A 165 -10.09 -10.68 15.25
N ASP A 166 -10.74 -10.02 14.30
CA ASP A 166 -11.99 -9.28 14.49
C ASP A 166 -12.85 -9.46 13.23
N LEU A 167 -13.75 -10.45 13.27
CA LEU A 167 -14.58 -10.81 12.13
C LEU A 167 -15.59 -9.71 11.79
N ASP A 168 -16.07 -8.96 12.79
CA ASP A 168 -17.06 -7.90 12.57
C ASP A 168 -16.43 -6.73 11.80
N LYS A 169 -15.18 -6.39 12.11
CA LYS A 169 -14.42 -5.42 11.30
C LYS A 169 -14.17 -5.90 9.87
N ILE A 170 -13.87 -7.19 9.68
CA ILE A 170 -13.71 -7.77 8.33
C ILE A 170 -15.02 -7.63 7.53
N LYS A 171 -16.16 -8.00 8.14
CA LYS A 171 -17.47 -7.84 7.51
C LYS A 171 -17.75 -6.38 7.16
N ALA A 172 -17.50 -5.45 8.09
CA ALA A 172 -17.67 -4.02 7.85
C ALA A 172 -16.80 -3.52 6.68
N ALA A 173 -15.54 -3.97 6.58
CA ALA A 173 -14.65 -3.65 5.48
C ALA A 173 -15.14 -4.20 4.13
N LEU A 174 -15.77 -5.38 4.11
CA LEU A 174 -16.34 -5.99 2.90
C LEU A 174 -17.65 -5.34 2.43
N ILE A 175 -18.39 -4.72 3.35
CA ILE A 175 -19.63 -3.95 3.07
C ILE A 175 -19.33 -2.54 2.57
N ARG A 176 -18.17 -1.97 2.95
CA ARG A 176 -17.80 -0.58 2.65
C ARG A 176 -17.97 -0.23 1.17
N ASP A 177 -18.49 0.97 0.91
CA ASP A 177 -18.77 1.54 -0.41
C ASP A 177 -19.71 0.69 -1.30
N ARG A 178 -20.42 -0.28 -0.70
CA ARG A 178 -21.36 -1.20 -1.37
C ARG A 178 -22.73 -1.08 -0.72
N GLU A 179 -23.37 0.07 -0.94
CA GLU A 179 -24.71 0.35 -0.42
C GLU A 179 -25.77 -0.52 -1.11
N GLY A 180 -26.56 -1.23 -0.30
CA GLY A 180 -27.70 -2.03 -0.75
C GLY A 180 -28.48 -2.58 0.44
N LEU A 181 -29.80 -2.70 0.29
CA LEU A 181 -30.76 -3.12 1.35
C LEU A 181 -30.48 -4.52 1.96
N ASP A 182 -29.52 -5.30 1.44
CA ASP A 182 -29.18 -6.66 1.88
C ASP A 182 -27.65 -6.91 1.93
N ALA A 183 -26.84 -5.85 2.05
CA ALA A 183 -25.38 -5.95 2.01
C ALA A 183 -24.82 -6.80 3.16
N GLU A 184 -25.32 -6.60 4.38
CA GLU A 184 -24.91 -7.35 5.58
C GLU A 184 -25.16 -8.85 5.43
N ALA A 185 -26.40 -9.25 5.11
CA ALA A 185 -26.73 -10.66 4.96
C ALA A 185 -25.98 -11.30 3.78
N THR A 186 -25.70 -10.54 2.73
CA THR A 186 -24.88 -11.02 1.61
C THR A 186 -23.45 -11.32 2.03
N VAL A 187 -22.84 -10.44 2.82
CA VAL A 187 -21.50 -10.65 3.38
C VAL A 187 -21.51 -11.81 4.36
N ASP A 188 -22.53 -11.97 5.20
CA ASP A 188 -22.65 -13.13 6.10
C ASP A 188 -22.65 -14.45 5.33
N ARG A 189 -23.52 -14.57 4.31
CA ARG A 189 -23.55 -15.77 3.46
C ARG A 189 -22.24 -15.98 2.67
N PHE A 190 -21.45 -14.92 2.45
CA PHE A 190 -20.12 -15.03 1.85
C PHE A 190 -19.09 -15.54 2.85
N ILE A 191 -19.11 -15.05 4.08
CA ILE A 191 -18.28 -15.58 5.17
C ILE A 191 -18.58 -17.07 5.39
N ASP A 192 -19.84 -17.48 5.37
CA ASP A 192 -20.20 -18.90 5.50
C ASP A 192 -19.63 -19.75 4.35
N LEU A 193 -19.66 -19.26 3.12
CA LEU A 193 -19.02 -19.92 1.98
C LEU A 193 -17.50 -20.06 2.18
N LEU A 194 -16.84 -19.05 2.74
CA LEU A 194 -15.41 -19.10 3.07
C LEU A 194 -15.08 -20.09 4.20
N ARG A 195 -16.03 -20.44 5.08
CA ARG A 195 -15.82 -21.50 6.09
C ARG A 195 -15.72 -22.88 5.44
N GLU A 196 -16.44 -23.08 4.34
CA GLU A 196 -16.57 -24.38 3.66
C GLU A 196 -15.60 -24.55 2.48
N ASN A 197 -14.98 -23.47 2.01
CA ASN A 197 -14.15 -23.46 0.81
C ASN A 197 -12.76 -22.89 1.09
N PRO A 198 -11.71 -23.41 0.43
CA PRO A 198 -10.37 -22.85 0.57
C PRO A 198 -10.33 -21.41 0.04
N PHE A 199 -9.67 -20.53 0.77
CA PHE A 199 -9.43 -19.15 0.36
C PHE A 199 -8.11 -18.64 0.93
N THR A 200 -7.69 -17.48 0.45
CA THR A 200 -6.63 -16.72 1.08
C THR A 200 -7.02 -15.24 1.09
N ALA A 201 -7.11 -14.67 2.28
CA ALA A 201 -7.37 -13.25 2.48
C ALA A 201 -6.07 -12.51 2.78
N TYR A 202 -5.93 -11.32 2.20
CA TYR A 202 -4.83 -10.38 2.36
C TYR A 202 -5.39 -9.04 2.81
N TYR A 203 -4.89 -8.50 3.91
CA TYR A 203 -5.39 -7.24 4.45
C TYR A 203 -4.36 -6.53 5.32
N ASP A 204 -4.41 -5.21 5.40
CA ASP A 204 -3.61 -4.44 6.35
C ASP A 204 -4.28 -4.39 7.74
N ASP A 205 -3.51 -4.07 8.78
CA ASP A 205 -4.00 -3.99 10.16
C ASP A 205 -5.13 -2.95 10.34
N ALA A 206 -5.16 -1.88 9.53
CA ALA A 206 -6.18 -0.84 9.56
C ALA A 206 -7.39 -1.15 8.65
N LEU A 207 -7.37 -2.27 7.92
CA LEU A 207 -8.39 -2.66 6.94
C LEU A 207 -8.67 -1.58 5.91
N GLN A 208 -7.64 -0.81 5.54
CA GLN A 208 -7.70 0.10 4.41
C GLN A 208 -7.87 -0.65 3.09
N CYS A 209 -7.35 -1.88 3.00
CA CYS A 209 -7.49 -2.81 1.90
C CYS A 209 -7.79 -4.22 2.43
N ILE A 210 -8.75 -4.90 1.81
CA ILE A 210 -8.96 -6.34 1.97
C ILE A 210 -9.17 -6.97 0.60
N ALA A 211 -8.39 -8.01 0.34
CA ALA A 211 -8.48 -8.85 -0.84
C ALA A 211 -8.73 -10.29 -0.43
N ILE A 212 -9.62 -11.00 -1.15
CA ILE A 212 -9.85 -12.43 -0.92
C ILE A 212 -9.70 -13.15 -2.25
N VAL A 213 -8.75 -14.09 -2.27
CA VAL A 213 -8.44 -14.93 -3.42
C VAL A 213 -8.99 -16.32 -3.18
N ILE A 214 -9.72 -16.84 -4.16
CA ILE A 214 -10.09 -18.25 -4.22
C ILE A 214 -9.04 -18.97 -5.07
N PRO A 215 -8.28 -19.92 -4.50
CA PRO A 215 -7.21 -20.59 -5.21
C PRO A 215 -7.75 -21.46 -6.36
N ALA A 216 -6.86 -21.80 -7.29
CA ALA A 216 -7.14 -22.82 -8.29
C ALA A 216 -7.46 -24.16 -7.62
N GLY A 217 -8.35 -24.94 -8.22
CA GLY A 217 -8.77 -26.25 -7.75
C GLY A 217 -9.32 -27.10 -8.89
N ASN A 218 -9.85 -28.28 -8.58
CA ASN A 218 -10.27 -29.25 -9.60
C ASN A 218 -11.27 -28.70 -10.63
N ASN A 219 -12.14 -27.78 -10.21
CA ASN A 219 -13.16 -27.15 -11.06
C ASN A 219 -12.83 -25.70 -11.43
N ARG A 220 -11.65 -25.18 -11.02
CA ARG A 220 -11.18 -23.83 -11.33
C ARG A 220 -9.71 -23.89 -11.70
N PRO A 221 -9.37 -23.86 -12.99
CA PRO A 221 -7.98 -24.00 -13.41
C PRO A 221 -7.11 -22.77 -13.06
N LEU A 222 -7.73 -21.64 -12.70
CA LEU A 222 -7.04 -20.39 -12.38
C LEU A 222 -7.52 -19.85 -11.03
N ALA A 223 -6.60 -19.26 -10.25
CA ALA A 223 -6.96 -18.54 -9.03
C ALA A 223 -7.73 -17.27 -9.39
N THR A 224 -8.66 -16.87 -8.51
CA THR A 224 -9.58 -15.78 -8.80
C THR A 224 -9.72 -14.82 -7.63
N LEU A 225 -9.66 -13.52 -7.89
CA LEU A 225 -9.88 -12.50 -6.88
C LEU A 225 -11.40 -12.33 -6.69
N ALA A 226 -11.92 -12.86 -5.58
CA ALA A 226 -13.34 -12.82 -5.26
C ALA A 226 -13.82 -11.44 -4.83
N THR A 227 -12.94 -10.66 -4.20
CA THR A 227 -13.19 -9.27 -3.82
C THR A 227 -11.88 -8.54 -3.59
N LEU A 228 -11.87 -7.25 -3.92
CA LEU A 228 -10.89 -6.27 -3.51
C LEU A 228 -11.65 -5.04 -3.03
N ALA A 229 -11.51 -4.70 -1.75
CA ALA A 229 -12.17 -3.54 -1.16
C ALA A 229 -11.10 -2.62 -0.56
N ILE A 230 -10.96 -1.42 -1.13
CA ILE A 230 -9.92 -0.46 -0.78
C ILE A 230 -10.59 0.88 -0.43
N THR A 231 -10.17 1.52 0.67
CA THR A 231 -10.64 2.87 1.04
C THR A 231 -10.03 3.91 0.10
N LYS A 232 -10.64 5.10 -0.01
CA LYS A 232 -9.98 6.24 -0.66
C LYS A 232 -8.58 6.51 -0.12
N SER A 233 -8.39 6.44 1.21
CA SER A 233 -7.07 6.57 1.82
C SER A 233 -6.11 5.46 1.40
N GLY A 234 -6.60 4.23 1.23
CA GLY A 234 -5.81 3.06 0.83
C GLY A 234 -5.36 3.09 -0.63
N TRP A 235 -6.10 3.81 -1.49
CA TRP A 235 -5.68 4.11 -2.87
C TRP A 235 -4.64 5.22 -2.95
N LEU A 236 -4.73 6.22 -2.06
CA LEU A 236 -3.76 7.31 -1.95
C LEU A 236 -2.48 6.90 -1.22
N THR A 237 -2.48 5.75 -0.56
CA THR A 237 -1.30 5.14 0.05
C THR A 237 -0.88 3.91 -0.75
N ASN A 238 0.29 3.37 -0.43
CA ASN A 238 0.82 2.21 -1.15
C ASN A 238 0.17 0.87 -0.73
N VAL A 239 -0.95 0.89 0.00
CA VAL A 239 -1.55 -0.34 0.55
C VAL A 239 -2.08 -1.24 -0.56
N ALA A 240 -2.68 -0.67 -1.61
CA ALA A 240 -3.14 -1.43 -2.78
C ALA A 240 -1.97 -2.19 -3.45
N GLU A 241 -0.84 -1.52 -3.66
CA GLU A 241 0.38 -2.09 -4.22
C GLU A 241 0.93 -3.24 -3.37
N ASN A 242 1.02 -3.03 -2.05
CA ASN A 242 1.55 -4.01 -1.12
C ASN A 242 0.68 -5.28 -1.11
N VAL A 243 -0.65 -5.11 -1.03
CA VAL A 243 -1.59 -6.25 -1.07
C VAL A 243 -1.49 -6.99 -2.39
N PHE A 244 -1.43 -6.29 -3.52
CA PHE A 244 -1.35 -6.95 -4.83
C PHE A 244 -0.01 -7.66 -5.05
N THR A 245 1.08 -7.10 -4.52
CA THR A 245 2.41 -7.73 -4.51
C THR A 245 2.41 -9.03 -3.70
N ALA A 246 1.79 -9.02 -2.52
CA ALA A 246 1.61 -10.21 -1.69
C ALA A 246 0.77 -11.29 -2.40
N ILE A 247 -0.31 -10.89 -3.07
CA ILE A 247 -1.13 -11.79 -3.88
C ILE A 247 -0.31 -12.40 -5.02
N LYS A 248 0.45 -11.60 -5.78
CA LYS A 248 1.24 -12.06 -6.93
C LYS A 248 2.33 -13.04 -6.53
N LYS A 249 2.91 -12.88 -5.33
CA LYS A 249 3.90 -13.80 -4.76
C LYS A 249 3.32 -15.18 -4.48
N ASP A 250 2.09 -15.25 -3.97
CA ASP A 250 1.44 -16.51 -3.61
C ASP A 250 0.65 -17.14 -4.77
N HIS A 251 0.17 -16.30 -5.69
CA HIS A 251 -0.63 -16.67 -6.85
C HIS A 251 0.02 -16.14 -8.12
N PRO A 252 0.95 -16.91 -8.74
CA PRO A 252 1.67 -16.51 -9.94
C PRO A 252 0.76 -16.26 -11.14
N SER A 253 -0.46 -16.80 -11.13
CA SER A 253 -1.50 -16.56 -12.12
C SER A 253 -2.84 -16.26 -11.42
N LEU A 254 -3.54 -15.23 -11.91
CA LEU A 254 -4.77 -14.73 -11.28
C LEU A 254 -5.69 -14.11 -12.34
N ALA A 255 -6.99 -14.26 -12.17
CA ALA A 255 -8.02 -13.51 -12.91
C ALA A 255 -8.97 -12.75 -11.96
N TRP A 256 -9.45 -11.60 -12.40
CA TRP A 256 -10.40 -10.78 -11.65
C TRP A 256 -11.26 -9.92 -12.56
N THR A 257 -12.39 -9.44 -12.05
CA THR A 257 -13.28 -8.56 -12.82
C THR A 257 -13.46 -7.21 -12.14
N VAL A 258 -13.55 -6.16 -12.95
CA VAL A 258 -13.75 -4.78 -12.51
C VAL A 258 -14.89 -4.15 -13.32
N ASN A 259 -15.54 -3.12 -12.77
CA ASN A 259 -16.48 -2.30 -13.53
C ASN A 259 -15.71 -1.51 -14.61
N GLU A 260 -16.24 -1.42 -15.84
CA GLU A 260 -15.60 -0.58 -16.87
C GLU A 260 -15.60 0.93 -16.53
N HIS A 261 -16.42 1.34 -15.56
CA HIS A 261 -16.51 2.72 -15.06
C HIS A 261 -15.82 2.91 -13.70
N ASP A 262 -14.96 1.99 -13.27
CA ASP A 262 -14.20 2.15 -12.03
C ASP A 262 -13.22 3.33 -12.14
N GLU A 263 -13.13 4.15 -11.10
CA GLU A 263 -12.25 5.34 -11.09
C GLU A 263 -10.76 4.96 -11.12
N ASN A 264 -10.41 3.73 -10.69
CA ASN A 264 -9.04 3.22 -10.61
C ASN A 264 -8.71 2.25 -11.76
N LEU A 265 -9.47 2.28 -12.87
CA LEU A 265 -9.31 1.30 -13.96
C LEU A 265 -7.89 1.26 -14.54
N THR A 266 -7.24 2.43 -14.66
CA THR A 266 -5.84 2.55 -15.13
C THR A 266 -4.88 1.71 -14.28
N TRP A 267 -5.06 1.72 -12.96
CA TRP A 267 -4.23 0.92 -12.05
C TRP A 267 -4.36 -0.58 -12.34
N PHE A 268 -5.58 -1.08 -12.57
CA PHE A 268 -5.80 -2.48 -12.90
C PHE A 268 -5.17 -2.89 -14.24
N PHE A 269 -5.19 -2.00 -15.24
CA PHE A 269 -4.46 -2.22 -16.49
C PHE A 269 -2.96 -2.42 -16.24
N GLU A 270 -2.35 -1.56 -15.42
CA GLU A 270 -0.91 -1.65 -15.08
C GLU A 270 -0.55 -2.94 -14.32
N LYS A 271 -1.49 -3.55 -13.59
CA LYS A 271 -1.28 -4.82 -12.87
C LYS A 271 -1.54 -6.08 -13.70
N SER A 272 -2.10 -5.93 -14.89
CA SER A 272 -2.50 -7.06 -15.74
C SER A 272 -1.51 -7.32 -16.88
N ASP A 273 -1.46 -8.58 -17.34
CA ASP A 273 -0.80 -8.92 -18.60
C ASP A 273 -1.78 -8.78 -19.79
N GLY A 274 -3.09 -8.83 -19.52
CA GLY A 274 -4.14 -8.68 -20.52
C GLY A 274 -5.52 -8.43 -19.91
N SER A 275 -6.45 -7.99 -20.78
CA SER A 275 -7.82 -7.68 -20.40
C SER A 275 -8.84 -7.98 -21.51
N PHE A 276 -10.10 -8.19 -21.12
CA PHE A 276 -11.25 -8.34 -22.02
C PHE A 276 -12.43 -7.52 -21.55
N HIS A 277 -13.05 -6.78 -22.47
CA HIS A 277 -14.24 -5.99 -22.20
C HIS A 277 -15.51 -6.72 -22.63
N HIS A 278 -16.50 -6.77 -21.74
CA HIS A 278 -17.83 -7.31 -22.07
C HIS A 278 -18.92 -6.71 -21.18
N ASN A 279 -19.98 -6.17 -21.78
CA ASN A 279 -21.22 -5.74 -21.12
C ASN A 279 -21.02 -4.94 -19.81
N GLY A 280 -20.29 -3.82 -19.83
CA GLY A 280 -20.12 -3.01 -18.62
C GLY A 280 -18.99 -3.45 -17.68
N SER A 281 -18.25 -4.49 -18.05
CA SER A 281 -17.29 -5.17 -17.19
C SER A 281 -15.97 -5.42 -17.91
N VAL A 282 -14.88 -5.44 -17.15
CA VAL A 282 -13.55 -5.78 -17.65
C VAL A 282 -13.02 -6.97 -16.88
N LEU A 283 -12.67 -8.04 -17.59
CA LEU A 283 -11.90 -9.16 -17.07
C LEU A 283 -10.42 -8.82 -17.23
N PHE A 284 -9.66 -8.90 -16.15
CA PHE A 284 -8.22 -8.77 -16.13
C PHE A 284 -7.58 -10.09 -15.72
N TYR A 285 -6.37 -10.33 -16.20
CA TYR A 285 -5.57 -11.49 -15.79
C TYR A 285 -4.07 -11.20 -15.87
N TYR A 286 -3.29 -12.00 -15.13
CA TYR A 286 -1.84 -12.10 -15.30
C TYR A 286 -1.38 -13.55 -15.12
N GLY A 287 -0.14 -13.83 -15.54
CA GLY A 287 0.55 -15.10 -15.29
C GLY A 287 0.04 -16.28 -16.12
N CYS A 288 -0.73 -16.02 -17.18
CA CYS A 288 -1.20 -17.03 -18.12
C CYS A 288 -1.30 -16.46 -19.54
N ASP A 289 -1.12 -17.32 -20.55
CA ASP A 289 -1.31 -16.96 -21.96
C ASP A 289 -2.82 -16.88 -22.27
N LEU A 290 -3.17 -15.98 -23.18
CA LEU A 290 -4.49 -15.87 -23.82
C LEU A 290 -5.02 -17.22 -24.32
N ARG A 291 -4.11 -18.08 -24.80
CA ARG A 291 -4.42 -19.42 -25.34
C ARG A 291 -4.32 -20.54 -24.31
N SER A 292 -4.11 -20.21 -23.03
CA SER A 292 -3.99 -21.23 -22.00
C SER A 292 -5.33 -21.94 -21.77
N GLU A 293 -5.28 -23.25 -21.59
CA GLU A 293 -6.44 -24.06 -21.19
C GLU A 293 -7.01 -23.64 -19.83
N ALA A 294 -6.23 -22.88 -19.04
CA ALA A 294 -6.66 -22.32 -17.78
C ALA A 294 -7.52 -21.06 -17.92
N LEU A 295 -7.27 -20.21 -18.92
CA LEU A 295 -8.00 -18.96 -19.10
C LEU A 295 -9.32 -19.16 -19.86
N ALA A 296 -9.38 -20.11 -20.81
CA ALA A 296 -10.56 -20.30 -21.65
C ALA A 296 -11.86 -20.54 -20.84
N PRO A 297 -11.90 -21.42 -19.82
CA PRO A 297 -13.11 -21.60 -19.00
C PRO A 297 -13.50 -20.34 -18.21
N VAL A 298 -12.53 -19.54 -17.79
CA VAL A 298 -12.76 -18.28 -17.07
C VAL A 298 -13.33 -17.23 -18.01
N TYR A 299 -12.80 -17.16 -19.23
CA TYR A 299 -13.30 -16.27 -20.27
C TYR A 299 -14.73 -16.62 -20.69
N ASP A 300 -15.04 -17.90 -20.90
CA ASP A 300 -16.38 -18.35 -21.27
C ASP A 300 -17.41 -18.03 -20.16
N ASP A 301 -17.02 -18.22 -18.90
CA ASP A 301 -17.83 -17.83 -17.73
C ASP A 301 -18.01 -16.30 -17.68
N PHE A 302 -16.97 -15.53 -17.96
CA PHE A 302 -17.03 -14.06 -18.02
C PHE A 302 -17.92 -13.54 -19.15
N VAL A 303 -17.87 -14.12 -20.35
CA VAL A 303 -18.75 -13.72 -21.45
C VAL A 303 -20.21 -14.04 -21.11
N SER A 304 -20.45 -15.18 -20.46
CA SER A 304 -21.79 -15.61 -20.08
C SER A 304 -22.38 -14.80 -18.92
N ASN A 305 -21.56 -14.48 -17.91
CA ASN A 305 -22.01 -13.97 -16.62
C ASN A 305 -21.46 -12.57 -16.25
N GLY A 306 -20.54 -12.00 -17.03
CA GLY A 306 -19.87 -10.73 -16.74
C GLY A 306 -19.20 -10.74 -15.37
N ARG A 307 -19.38 -9.67 -14.58
CA ARG A 307 -18.96 -9.62 -13.16
C ARG A 307 -19.62 -10.66 -12.26
N ALA A 308 -20.64 -11.38 -12.72
CA ALA A 308 -21.21 -12.50 -11.98
C ALA A 308 -20.48 -13.83 -12.21
N MET A 309 -19.39 -13.83 -12.99
CA MET A 309 -18.52 -14.99 -13.12
C MET A 309 -18.09 -15.51 -11.73
N LEU A 310 -17.93 -16.83 -11.64
CA LEU A 310 -17.65 -17.58 -10.40
C LEU A 310 -18.84 -17.63 -9.41
N GLY A 311 -20.03 -17.19 -9.84
CA GLY A 311 -21.29 -17.37 -9.10
C GLY A 311 -21.25 -16.85 -7.67
N ASP A 312 -21.51 -17.74 -6.70
CA ASP A 312 -21.62 -17.40 -5.28
C ASP A 312 -20.27 -17.15 -4.59
N SER A 313 -19.15 -17.42 -5.27
CA SER A 313 -17.83 -17.15 -4.73
C SER A 313 -17.29 -15.76 -5.06
N ASN A 314 -17.95 -15.01 -5.94
CA ASN A 314 -17.64 -13.60 -6.20
C ASN A 314 -18.58 -12.72 -5.35
N LEU A 315 -18.03 -11.96 -4.41
CA LEU A 315 -18.85 -11.17 -3.48
C LEU A 315 -19.61 -10.05 -4.21
N GLU A 316 -18.99 -9.41 -5.20
CA GLU A 316 -19.61 -8.33 -5.97
C GLU A 316 -20.82 -8.83 -6.77
N ALA A 317 -20.70 -10.04 -7.33
CA ALA A 317 -21.80 -10.72 -8.00
C ALA A 317 -23.01 -10.94 -7.09
N ARG A 318 -22.76 -11.30 -5.81
CA ARG A 318 -23.83 -11.52 -4.83
C ARG A 318 -24.50 -10.22 -4.42
N LEU A 319 -23.71 -9.19 -4.13
CA LEU A 319 -24.22 -7.88 -3.73
C LEU A 319 -25.10 -7.27 -4.83
N ARG A 320 -24.68 -7.39 -6.10
CA ARG A 320 -25.48 -6.94 -7.23
C ARG A 320 -26.79 -7.74 -7.38
N ARG A 321 -26.76 -9.07 -7.25
CA ARG A 321 -27.98 -9.91 -7.30
C ARG A 321 -28.95 -9.54 -6.19
N ALA A 322 -28.45 -9.34 -4.97
CA ALA A 322 -29.26 -8.94 -3.83
C ALA A 322 -29.89 -7.55 -4.04
N ALA A 323 -29.12 -6.57 -4.53
CA ALA A 323 -29.63 -5.23 -4.86
C ALA A 323 -30.67 -5.24 -6.00
N GLN A 324 -30.46 -6.05 -7.04
CA GLN A 324 -31.44 -6.22 -8.13
C GLN A 324 -32.75 -6.84 -7.63
N THR A 325 -32.65 -7.88 -6.79
CA THR A 325 -33.82 -8.54 -6.19
C THR A 325 -34.60 -7.60 -5.28
N ALA A 326 -33.90 -6.83 -4.45
CA ALA A 326 -34.52 -5.82 -3.57
C ALA A 326 -35.22 -4.71 -4.37
N ASN A 327 -34.58 -4.19 -5.42
CA ASN A 327 -35.19 -3.19 -6.31
C ASN A 327 -36.41 -3.72 -7.07
N GLN A 328 -36.39 -5.00 -7.45
CA GLN A 328 -37.53 -5.63 -8.11
C GLN A 328 -38.70 -5.83 -7.14
N ALA A 329 -38.45 -6.29 -5.91
CA ALA A 329 -39.47 -6.38 -4.86
C ALA A 329 -40.07 -5.01 -4.48
N LEU A 330 -39.26 -3.94 -4.48
CA LEU A 330 -39.73 -2.56 -4.28
C LEU A 330 -40.61 -2.07 -5.44
N ARG A 331 -40.28 -2.42 -6.68
CA ARG A 331 -41.13 -2.08 -7.85
C ARG A 331 -42.44 -2.86 -7.84
N ASP A 332 -42.38 -4.15 -7.52
CA ASP A 332 -43.57 -5.01 -7.49
C ASP A 332 -44.53 -4.59 -6.36
N SER A 333 -44.02 -4.10 -5.23
CA SER A 333 -44.85 -3.55 -4.15
C SER A 333 -45.43 -2.16 -4.47
N GLN A 334 -44.76 -1.33 -5.27
CA GLN A 334 -45.29 -0.03 -5.74
C GLN A 334 -46.33 -0.17 -6.85
N VAL A 335 -46.30 -1.25 -7.63
CA VAL A 335 -47.30 -1.54 -8.69
C VAL A 335 -48.59 -2.16 -8.11
N GLN A 336 -48.53 -2.70 -6.88
CA GLN A 336 -49.67 -3.28 -6.17
C GLN A 336 -50.38 -2.31 -5.21
N ALA A 337 -49.89 -1.08 -5.06
CA ALA A 337 -50.48 0.00 -4.25
C ALA A 337 -51.21 1.03 -5.11
#